data_AF-A0A951JPJ7-F1
#
_entry.id   AF-A0A951JPJ7-F1
#
_cell.length_a   1.000
_cell.length_b   1.000
_cell.length_c   1.000
_cell.angle_alpha   90.00
_cell.angle_beta   90.00
_cell.angle_gamma   90.00
#
_symmetry.space_group_name_H-M   'P 1'
#
loop_
_entity.id
_entity.type
_entity.pdbx_description
1 polymer ?
#
loop_
_entity_poly.entity_id
_entity_poly.type
_entity_poly.pdbx_seq_one_letter_code
_entity_poly.pdbx_strand_id
1 'polypeptide(L)'
;MLTKYDPDRAPDPQRWLAQDEGHLMAIVERYHRRERIPLPNPGMHAAVHVMVENQVALGEQTPARDAVDRLMGEGMSRHDAIHAVGAVLADHMFRAKQTNVPLSREAYYAEIRGLTMERWLADYGPGPDD
;
A
#
# COMPACT_ATOMS: atom_id res chain seq x y z
N MET A 1 -16.47 -7.47 -13.47
CA MET A 1 -15.91 -7.41 -12.10
C MET A 1 -14.49 -7.91 -12.13
N LEU A 2 -13.59 -7.24 -11.42
CA LEU A 2 -12.19 -7.65 -11.29
C LEU A 2 -12.12 -8.96 -10.47
N THR A 3 -11.58 -10.05 -11.02
CA THR A 3 -11.67 -11.39 -10.37
C THR A 3 -10.36 -11.85 -9.74
N LYS A 4 -9.24 -11.20 -10.04
CA LYS A 4 -7.92 -11.55 -9.51
C LYS A 4 -7.16 -10.26 -9.18
N TYR A 5 -6.34 -10.35 -8.15
CA TYR A 5 -5.38 -9.35 -7.73
C TYR A 5 -3.99 -9.97 -7.77
N ASP A 6 -3.02 -9.17 -8.19
CA ASP A 6 -1.60 -9.47 -8.27
C ASP A 6 -0.88 -8.15 -7.94
N PRO A 7 -0.28 -7.99 -6.75
CA PRO A 7 0.32 -6.74 -6.32
C PRO A 7 1.52 -6.32 -7.20
N ASP A 8 2.13 -7.27 -7.90
CA ASP A 8 3.23 -7.02 -8.83
C ASP A 8 2.78 -6.51 -10.20
N ARG A 9 1.47 -6.48 -10.44
CA ARG A 9 0.87 -5.98 -11.68
C ARG A 9 -0.14 -4.89 -11.37
N ALA A 10 0.24 -3.65 -11.69
CA ALA A 10 -0.63 -2.49 -11.51
C ALA A 10 -2.02 -2.75 -12.11
N PRO A 11 -3.10 -2.62 -11.32
CA PRO A 11 -4.46 -2.76 -11.85
C PRO A 11 -4.78 -1.56 -12.75
N ASP A 12 -5.72 -1.76 -13.69
CA ASP A 12 -6.28 -0.64 -14.45
C ASP A 12 -7.01 0.32 -13.48
N PRO A 13 -6.65 1.61 -13.40
CA PRO A 13 -7.18 2.53 -12.39
C PRO A 13 -8.70 2.69 -12.44
N GLN A 14 -9.27 2.78 -13.66
CA GLN A 14 -10.72 2.98 -13.82
C GLN A 14 -11.50 1.73 -13.39
N ARG A 15 -11.04 0.54 -13.78
CA ARG A 15 -11.65 -0.73 -13.36
C ARG A 15 -11.51 -0.97 -11.87
N TRP A 16 -10.37 -0.61 -11.28
CA TRP A 16 -10.12 -0.74 -9.85
C TRP A 16 -11.09 0.13 -9.04
N LEU A 17 -11.12 1.44 -9.32
CA LEU A 17 -11.97 2.40 -8.61
C LEU A 17 -13.48 2.18 -8.83
N ALA A 18 -13.87 1.42 -9.87
CA ALA A 18 -15.25 1.04 -10.11
C ALA A 18 -15.72 -0.19 -9.30
N GLN A 19 -14.85 -0.84 -8.54
CA GLN A 19 -15.23 -1.99 -7.71
C GLN A 19 -15.73 -1.55 -6.32
N ASP A 20 -16.52 -2.42 -5.69
CA ASP A 20 -16.85 -2.32 -4.27
C ASP A 20 -15.61 -2.63 -3.40
N GLU A 21 -15.41 -1.87 -2.31
CA GLU A 21 -14.25 -2.02 -1.43
C GLU A 21 -14.20 -3.39 -0.74
N GLY A 22 -15.35 -3.94 -0.32
CA GLY A 22 -15.41 -5.27 0.28
C GLY A 22 -15.00 -6.36 -0.70
N HIS A 23 -15.39 -6.21 -1.97
CA HIS A 23 -14.91 -7.07 -3.05
C HIS A 23 -13.39 -6.92 -3.28
N LEU A 24 -12.85 -5.70 -3.28
CA LEU A 24 -11.40 -5.45 -3.40
C LEU A 24 -10.62 -6.10 -2.24
N MET A 25 -11.09 -5.96 -1.01
CA MET A 25 -10.47 -6.62 0.15
C MET A 25 -10.48 -8.14 -0.02
N ALA A 26 -11.60 -8.73 -0.43
CA ALA A 26 -11.71 -10.17 -0.63
C ALA A 26 -10.76 -10.73 -1.70
N ILE A 27 -10.50 -9.98 -2.78
CA ILE A 27 -9.53 -10.42 -3.81
C ILE A 27 -8.07 -10.28 -3.34
N VAL A 28 -7.76 -9.29 -2.50
CA VAL A 28 -6.42 -9.12 -1.89
C VAL A 28 -6.16 -10.21 -0.84
N GLU A 29 -7.10 -10.51 0.05
CA GLU A 29 -6.96 -11.60 1.02
C GLU A 29 -6.78 -12.95 0.32
N ARG A 30 -7.50 -13.17 -0.78
CA ARG A 30 -7.39 -14.39 -1.58
C ARG A 30 -6.01 -14.55 -2.20
N TYR A 31 -5.37 -13.45 -2.64
CA TYR A 31 -3.99 -13.48 -3.13
C TYR A 31 -3.05 -13.99 -2.04
N HIS A 32 -2.98 -13.31 -0.89
CA HIS A 32 -2.08 -13.67 0.21
C HIS A 32 -2.31 -15.09 0.74
N ARG A 33 -3.57 -15.51 0.85
CA ARG A 33 -3.91 -16.88 1.24
C ARG A 33 -3.40 -17.92 0.24
N ARG A 34 -3.46 -17.62 -1.06
CA ARG A 34 -2.97 -18.52 -2.12
C ARG A 34 -1.44 -18.63 -2.08
N GLU A 35 -0.76 -17.52 -1.84
CA GLU A 35 0.71 -17.48 -1.68
C GLU A 35 1.18 -18.03 -0.31
N ARG A 36 0.23 -18.39 0.58
CA ARG A 36 0.50 -18.94 1.92
C ARG A 36 1.33 -17.99 2.81
N ILE A 37 1.19 -16.69 2.61
CA ILE A 37 1.84 -15.67 3.42
C ILE A 37 1.10 -15.60 4.77
N PRO A 38 1.76 -15.88 5.91
CA PRO A 38 1.13 -15.81 7.22
C PRO A 38 0.93 -14.34 7.62
N LEU A 39 -0.32 -13.93 7.81
CA LEU A 39 -0.68 -12.57 8.20
C LEU A 39 -1.39 -12.56 9.57
N PRO A 40 -0.99 -11.68 10.50
CA PRO A 40 -1.61 -11.63 11.84
C PRO A 40 -3.07 -11.16 11.77
N ASN A 41 -3.41 -10.27 10.84
CA ASN A 41 -4.78 -9.85 10.57
C ASN A 41 -4.97 -9.64 9.05
N PRO A 42 -5.46 -10.66 8.33
CA PRO A 42 -5.64 -10.60 6.87
C PRO A 42 -6.55 -9.47 6.41
N GLY A 43 -7.61 -9.17 7.16
CA GLY A 43 -8.56 -8.12 6.81
C GLY A 43 -7.97 -6.72 6.93
N MET A 44 -7.22 -6.45 8.01
CA MET A 44 -6.50 -5.17 8.15
C MET A 44 -5.43 -5.02 7.06
N HIS A 45 -4.67 -6.09 6.78
CA HIS A 45 -3.67 -6.11 5.72
C HIS A 45 -4.30 -5.78 4.36
N ALA A 46 -5.40 -6.45 4.01
CA ALA A 46 -6.13 -6.20 2.78
C ALA A 46 -6.70 -4.77 2.70
N ALA A 47 -7.20 -4.23 3.81
CA ALA A 47 -7.68 -2.84 3.86
C ALA A 47 -6.54 -1.85 3.53
N VAL A 48 -5.35 -2.04 4.10
CA VAL A 48 -4.18 -1.18 3.82
C VAL A 48 -3.78 -1.26 2.36
N HIS A 49 -3.70 -2.46 1.77
CA HIS A 49 -3.47 -2.62 0.32
C HIS A 49 -4.49 -1.84 -0.51
N VAL A 50 -5.79 -2.01 -0.21
CA VAL A 50 -6.85 -1.34 -0.97
C VAL A 50 -6.74 0.18 -0.85
N MET A 51 -6.43 0.71 0.34
CA MET A 51 -6.22 2.15 0.53
C MET A 51 -5.04 2.68 -0.28
N VAL A 52 -3.91 1.96 -0.32
CA VAL A 52 -2.73 2.36 -1.11
C VAL A 52 -3.02 2.26 -2.61
N GLU A 53 -3.63 1.17 -3.08
CA GLU A 53 -4.00 1.01 -4.49
C GLU A 53 -5.01 2.06 -4.95
N ASN A 54 -5.96 2.44 -4.10
CA ASN A 54 -6.86 3.56 -4.37
C ASN A 54 -6.07 4.87 -4.59
N GLN A 55 -5.08 5.15 -3.73
CA GLN A 55 -4.23 6.33 -3.88
C GLN A 55 -3.39 6.30 -5.17
N VAL A 56 -2.81 5.14 -5.51
CA VAL A 56 -2.07 4.94 -6.78
C VAL A 56 -3.00 5.10 -7.99
N ALA A 57 -4.23 4.60 -7.91
CA ALA A 57 -5.23 4.71 -8.97
C ALA A 57 -5.71 6.16 -9.18
N LEU A 58 -5.77 6.97 -8.11
CA LEU A 58 -6.12 8.40 -8.17
C LEU A 58 -5.09 9.27 -8.90
N GLY A 59 -3.89 8.73 -9.19
CA GLY A 59 -2.84 9.41 -9.95
C GLY A 59 -2.32 10.66 -9.23
N GLU A 60 -2.19 11.76 -9.97
CA GLU A 60 -1.59 13.04 -9.51
C GLU A 60 -2.28 13.67 -8.28
N GLN A 61 -3.45 13.17 -7.90
CA GLN A 61 -4.14 13.61 -6.68
C GLN A 61 -3.43 13.19 -5.40
N THR A 62 -2.55 12.17 -5.47
CA THR A 62 -1.78 11.68 -4.33
C THR A 62 -0.32 11.43 -4.74
N PRO A 63 0.64 11.49 -3.81
CA PRO A 63 2.03 11.17 -4.12
C PRO A 63 2.29 9.65 -4.23
N ALA A 64 1.28 8.80 -4.02
CA ALA A 64 1.49 7.36 -3.89
C ALA A 64 1.97 6.70 -5.19
N ARG A 65 1.45 7.12 -6.35
CA ARG A 65 1.91 6.58 -7.65
C ARG A 65 3.39 6.87 -7.87
N ASP A 66 3.79 8.13 -7.74
CA ASP A 66 5.19 8.56 -7.94
C ASP A 66 6.13 7.87 -6.95
N ALA A 67 5.69 7.63 -5.72
CA ALA A 67 6.47 6.91 -4.72
C ALA A 67 6.62 5.42 -5.08
N VAL A 68 5.55 4.73 -5.48
CA VAL A 68 5.61 3.33 -5.91
C VAL A 68 6.51 3.18 -7.14
N ASP A 69 6.33 4.04 -8.15
CA ASP A 69 7.14 4.00 -9.37
C ASP A 69 8.63 4.26 -9.07
N ARG A 70 8.93 5.19 -8.16
CA ARG A 70 10.31 5.44 -7.69
C ARG A 70 10.90 4.22 -7.00
N LEU A 71 10.22 3.64 -6.03
CA LEU A 71 10.71 2.49 -5.26
C LEU A 71 10.95 1.27 -6.15
N MET A 72 10.08 1.05 -7.14
CA MET A 72 10.31 0.03 -8.17
C MET A 72 11.55 0.33 -9.02
N GLY A 73 11.75 1.61 -9.39
CA GLY A 73 12.96 2.06 -10.08
C GLY A 73 14.25 1.90 -9.26
N GLU A 74 14.14 1.87 -7.94
CA GLU A 74 15.25 1.60 -7.00
C GLU A 74 15.51 0.10 -6.81
N GLY A 75 14.64 -0.77 -7.32
CA GLY A 75 14.83 -2.23 -7.36
C GLY A 75 13.82 -3.05 -6.54
N MET A 76 12.83 -2.41 -5.91
CA MET A 76 11.79 -3.12 -5.16
C MET A 76 10.78 -3.80 -6.08
N SER A 77 10.20 -4.91 -5.60
CA SER A 77 8.95 -5.42 -6.17
C SER A 77 7.85 -4.36 -6.01
N ARG A 78 6.82 -4.40 -6.87
CA ARG A 78 5.69 -3.48 -6.68
C ARG A 78 4.96 -3.85 -5.41
N HIS A 79 4.91 -5.13 -5.05
CA HIS A 79 4.33 -5.58 -3.79
C HIS A 79 4.99 -4.91 -2.58
N ASP A 80 6.32 -4.89 -2.51
CA ASP A 80 7.06 -4.25 -1.42
C ASP A 80 6.94 -2.74 -1.46
N ALA A 81 6.87 -2.13 -2.64
CA ALA A 81 6.61 -0.69 -2.76
C ALA A 81 5.23 -0.31 -2.18
N ILE A 82 4.19 -1.14 -2.40
CA ILE A 82 2.87 -0.96 -1.76
C ILE A 82 3.00 -1.11 -0.25
N HIS A 83 3.71 -2.12 0.24
CA HIS A 83 3.94 -2.32 1.67
C HIS A 83 4.64 -1.11 2.30
N ALA A 84 5.65 -0.55 1.64
CA ALA A 84 6.39 0.60 2.12
C ALA A 84 5.49 1.84 2.29
N VAL A 85 4.65 2.14 1.29
CA VAL A 85 3.65 3.21 1.39
C VAL A 85 2.58 2.89 2.44
N GLY A 86 2.17 1.62 2.54
CA GLY A 86 1.21 1.13 3.52
C GLY A 86 1.69 1.27 4.97
N ALA A 87 2.99 1.06 5.22
CA ALA A 87 3.58 1.25 6.53
C ALA A 87 3.55 2.72 6.98
N VAL A 88 3.83 3.66 6.06
CA VAL A 88 3.68 5.10 6.33
C VAL A 88 2.22 5.42 6.68
N LEU A 89 1.25 4.90 5.92
CA LEU A 89 -0.18 5.09 6.23
C LEU A 89 -0.54 4.54 7.64
N ALA A 90 -0.13 3.31 7.93
CA ALA A 90 -0.42 2.67 9.20
C ALA A 90 0.19 3.42 10.39
N ASP A 91 1.42 3.90 10.25
CA ASP A 91 2.11 4.68 11.29
C ASP A 91 1.42 6.03 11.53
N HIS A 92 1.05 6.76 10.48
CA HIS A 92 0.28 8.01 10.62
C HIS A 92 -1.07 7.78 11.30
N MET A 93 -1.80 6.72 10.93
CA MET A 93 -3.06 6.35 11.60
C MET A 93 -2.85 6.00 13.08
N PHE A 94 -1.78 5.26 13.39
CA PHE A 94 -1.45 4.87 14.75
C PHE A 94 -1.06 6.07 15.61
N ARG A 95 -0.24 6.99 15.10
CA ARG A 95 0.12 8.25 15.78
C ARG A 95 -1.09 9.15 16.01
N ALA A 96 -1.96 9.30 15.02
CA ALA A 96 -3.20 10.07 15.16
C ALA A 96 -4.09 9.49 16.28
N LYS A 97 -4.24 8.16 16.32
CA LYS A 97 -4.96 7.47 17.39
C LYS A 97 -4.33 7.68 18.76
N GLN A 98 -3.01 7.56 18.88
CA GLN A 98 -2.30 7.70 20.17
C GLN A 98 -2.34 9.12 20.72
N THR A 99 -2.18 10.12 19.86
CA THR A 99 -2.10 11.54 20.26
C THR A 99 -3.47 12.21 20.32
N ASN A 100 -4.52 11.55 19.79
CA ASN A 100 -5.84 12.13 19.58
C ASN A 100 -5.80 13.42 18.73
N VAL A 101 -4.82 13.53 17.83
CA VAL A 101 -4.66 14.62 16.87
C VAL A 101 -5.04 14.09 15.48
N PRO A 102 -5.81 14.83 14.68
CA PRO A 102 -6.13 14.43 13.31
C PRO A 102 -4.88 14.22 12.45
N LEU A 103 -4.95 13.28 11.51
CA LEU A 103 -3.90 13.05 10.52
C LEU A 103 -3.70 14.31 9.67
N SER A 104 -2.47 14.82 9.58
CA SER A 104 -2.11 15.88 8.64
C SER A 104 -1.81 15.27 7.28
N ARG A 105 -2.62 15.65 6.28
CA ARG A 105 -2.42 15.22 4.90
C ARG A 105 -1.07 15.67 4.37
N GLU A 106 -0.66 16.88 4.72
CA GLU A 106 0.60 17.49 4.30
C GLU A 106 1.78 16.71 4.84
N ALA A 107 1.76 16.34 6.13
CA ALA A 107 2.81 15.53 6.75
C ALA A 107 2.85 14.11 6.14
N TYR A 108 1.70 13.47 5.98
CA TYR A 108 1.58 12.16 5.34
C TYR A 108 2.14 12.17 3.91
N TYR A 109 1.78 13.17 3.11
CA TYR A 109 2.25 13.29 1.74
C TYR A 109 3.73 13.64 1.65
N ALA A 110 4.24 14.48 2.55
CA ALA A 110 5.66 14.76 2.62
C ALA A 110 6.47 13.50 2.91
N GLU A 111 5.98 12.64 3.80
CA GLU A 111 6.65 11.39 4.14
C GLU A 111 6.64 10.36 2.99
N ILE A 112 5.51 10.21 2.28
CA ILE A 112 5.46 9.38 1.06
C ILE A 112 6.45 9.89 0.00
N ARG A 113 6.55 11.21 -0.19
CA ARG A 113 7.48 11.80 -1.17
C ARG A 113 8.95 11.55 -0.81
N GLY A 114 9.26 11.49 0.48
CA GLY A 114 10.62 11.21 0.97
C GLY A 114 10.97 9.73 1.12
N LEU A 115 10.06 8.81 0.76
CA LEU A 115 10.29 7.38 0.90
C LEU A 115 11.28 6.87 -0.17
N THR A 116 12.29 6.13 0.26
CA THR A 116 13.27 5.44 -0.60
C THR A 116 13.42 3.99 -0.13
N MET A 117 13.90 3.12 -1.00
CA MET A 117 14.25 1.73 -0.68
C MET A 117 15.28 1.68 0.44
N GLU A 118 16.31 2.53 0.40
CA GLU A 118 17.31 2.63 1.47
C GLU A 118 16.67 2.89 2.83
N ARG A 119 15.78 3.89 2.91
CA ARG A 119 15.07 4.23 4.15
C ARG A 119 14.16 3.08 4.60
N TRP A 120 13.44 2.45 3.67
CA TRP A 120 12.60 1.29 3.97
C TRP A 120 13.41 0.14 4.56
N LEU A 121 14.50 -0.25 3.91
CA LEU A 121 15.37 -1.34 4.37
C LEU A 121 15.99 -1.05 5.74
N ALA A 122 16.33 0.21 6.01
CA ALA A 122 16.84 0.64 7.32
C ALA A 122 15.80 0.49 8.44
N ASP A 123 14.52 0.79 8.15
CA ASP A 123 13.45 0.77 9.16
C ASP A 123 12.81 -0.62 9.33
N TYR A 124 12.72 -1.43 8.26
CA TYR A 124 11.92 -2.67 8.23
C TYR A 124 12.68 -3.93 7.79
N GLY A 125 13.90 -3.80 7.23
CA GLY A 125 14.62 -4.93 6.65
C GLY A 125 14.09 -5.35 5.27
N PRO A 126 14.51 -6.52 4.75
CA PRO A 126 14.01 -7.06 3.47
C PRO A 126 12.49 -7.29 3.53
N GLY A 127 11.83 -7.24 2.37
CA GLY A 127 10.36 -7.38 2.28
C GLY A 127 9.87 -8.74 2.76
N PRO A 128 8.56 -8.91 3.05
CA PRO A 128 8.01 -10.20 3.45
C PRO A 128 8.13 -11.31 2.39
N ASP A 129 8.46 -10.94 1.14
CA ASP A 129 8.64 -11.85 0.01
C ASP A 129 10.12 -12.14 -0.33
N ASP A 130 11.08 -11.51 0.36
CA ASP A 130 12.54 -11.65 0.21
C ASP A 130 13.16 -12.66 1.21
#